data_AF-A0A935LWB7-F1
#
_entry.id   AF-A0A935LWB7-F1
#
_cell.length_a   1.000
_cell.length_b   1.000
_cell.length_c   1.000
_cell.angle_alpha   90.00
_cell.angle_beta   90.00
_cell.angle_gamma   90.00
#
_symmetry.space_group_name_H-M   'P 1'
#
loop_
_entity.id
_entity.type
_entity.pdbx_description
1 polymer ?
#
loop_
_entity_poly.entity_id
_entity_poly.type
_entity_poly.pdbx_seq_one_letter_code
_entity_poly.pdbx_strand_id
1 'polypeptide(L)'
;MKLRNSIGTWSASGVSLTIGSTVNYDMTSSVSQSYGNNLIQVDNSPVRYAIFSGDVNQDGIVDASDSVEADNDAELLSDIARTDDGIDFVDAADVSIIDNNSFNSVSEITP
;
A
#
# COMPACT_ATOMS: atom_id res chain seq x y z
N MET A 1 5.09 -6.38 -3.67
CA MET A 1 3.75 -6.02 -4.14
C MET A 1 3.58 -4.52 -4.01
N LYS A 2 3.01 -3.84 -5.00
CA LYS A 2 2.77 -2.39 -4.98
C LYS A 2 1.49 -2.10 -5.75
N LEU A 3 0.64 -1.25 -5.19
CA LEU A 3 -0.59 -0.73 -5.81
C LEU A 3 -0.39 0.74 -6.18
N ARG A 4 -1.43 1.39 -6.70
CA ARG A 4 -1.36 2.75 -7.27
C ARG A 4 -0.98 3.81 -6.23
N ASN A 5 -1.55 3.73 -5.04
CA ASN A 5 -1.43 4.66 -3.91
C ASN A 5 -1.00 3.92 -2.63
N SER A 6 -0.27 2.81 -2.75
CA SER A 6 0.17 2.03 -1.60
C SER A 6 1.67 2.06 -1.44
N ILE A 7 2.13 1.87 -0.20
CA ILE A 7 3.54 1.59 0.05
C ILE A 7 3.96 0.32 -0.70
N GLY A 8 5.25 0.23 -1.02
CA GLY A 8 5.86 -1.00 -1.49
C GLY A 8 5.93 -2.05 -0.37
N THR A 9 5.61 -3.31 -0.68
CA THR A 9 5.83 -4.44 0.22
C THR A 9 6.82 -5.42 -0.39
N TRP A 10 7.92 -5.69 0.30
CA TRP A 10 8.98 -6.60 -0.14
C TRP A 10 8.84 -7.99 0.47
N SER A 11 9.37 -9.01 -0.19
CA SER A 11 9.45 -10.36 0.39
C SER A 11 10.37 -10.34 1.62
N ALA A 12 9.99 -11.08 2.67
CA ALA A 12 10.76 -11.18 3.90
C ALA A 12 12.18 -11.75 3.70
N SER A 13 12.38 -12.54 2.65
CA SER A 13 13.67 -13.07 2.26
C SER A 13 13.93 -12.86 0.77
N GLY A 14 15.20 -12.88 0.37
CA GLY A 14 15.57 -12.91 -1.04
C GLY A 14 14.98 -14.14 -1.74
N VAL A 15 14.28 -13.91 -2.85
CA VAL A 15 13.65 -14.97 -3.64
C VAL A 15 14.47 -15.20 -4.91
N SER A 16 15.06 -16.39 -5.05
CA SER A 16 15.88 -16.73 -6.21
C SER A 16 15.02 -16.95 -7.46
N LEU A 17 15.27 -16.15 -8.49
CA LEU A 17 14.64 -16.31 -9.79
C LEU A 17 15.55 -17.14 -10.70
N THR A 18 15.11 -18.34 -11.08
CA THR A 18 15.83 -19.20 -12.02
C THR A 18 15.05 -19.29 -13.33
N ILE A 19 15.72 -19.01 -14.45
CA ILE A 19 15.10 -19.05 -15.78
C ILE A 19 14.51 -20.44 -16.03
N GLY A 20 13.24 -20.49 -16.46
CA GLY A 20 12.52 -21.74 -16.73
C GLY A 20 11.93 -22.44 -15.49
N SER A 21 12.06 -21.84 -14.30
CA SER A 21 11.43 -22.35 -13.07
C SER A 21 10.30 -21.43 -12.59
N THR A 22 9.22 -22.02 -12.08
CA THR A 22 8.18 -21.27 -11.37
C THR A 22 8.67 -20.94 -9.96
N VAL A 23 8.54 -19.67 -9.59
CA VAL A 23 8.87 -19.19 -8.24
C VAL A 23 7.58 -19.14 -7.44
N ASN A 24 7.50 -19.95 -6.40
CA ASN A 24 6.35 -20.01 -5.51
C ASN A 24 6.69 -19.23 -4.24
N TYR A 25 6.33 -17.95 -4.20
CA TYR A 25 6.38 -17.13 -3.00
C TYR A 25 4.99 -16.57 -2.71
N ASP A 26 4.48 -16.84 -1.52
CA ASP A 26 3.11 -16.50 -1.12
C ASP A 26 3.12 -15.51 0.05
N MET A 27 2.82 -14.24 -0.25
CA MET A 27 2.74 -13.16 0.74
C MET A 27 1.43 -13.15 1.54
N THR A 28 0.48 -14.02 1.21
CA THR A 28 -0.86 -14.04 1.82
C THR A 28 -0.99 -15.02 2.99
N SER A 29 0.07 -15.76 3.31
CA SER A 29 0.05 -16.80 4.35
C SER A 29 0.32 -16.27 5.77
N SER A 30 1.10 -15.18 5.90
CA SER A 30 1.36 -14.50 7.18
C SER A 30 1.97 -13.11 6.96
N VAL A 31 1.81 -12.22 7.94
CA VAL A 31 2.53 -10.92 7.97
C VAL A 31 4.05 -11.09 7.86
N SER A 32 4.60 -12.18 8.38
CA SER A 32 6.03 -12.48 8.31
C SER A 32 6.55 -12.87 6.92
N GLN A 33 5.69 -12.96 5.91
CA GLN A 33 6.12 -13.06 4.52
C GLN A 33 6.46 -11.69 3.90
N SER A 34 6.25 -10.60 4.62
CA SER A 34 6.71 -9.28 4.22
C SER A 34 7.95 -8.86 5.00
N TYR A 35 8.87 -8.18 4.33
CA TYR A 35 10.05 -7.60 4.97
C TYR A 35 9.61 -6.60 6.04
N GLY A 36 10.18 -6.72 7.24
CA GLY A 36 9.80 -5.90 8.40
C GLY A 36 8.38 -6.16 8.94
N ASN A 37 7.69 -7.24 8.53
CA ASN A 37 6.27 -7.46 8.81
C ASN A 37 5.36 -6.31 8.33
N ASN A 38 5.71 -5.69 7.21
CA ASN A 38 5.00 -4.53 6.64
C ASN A 38 3.68 -4.88 5.93
N LEU A 39 2.83 -5.64 6.60
CA LEU A 39 1.46 -6.02 6.23
C LEU A 39 0.60 -6.01 7.50
N ILE A 40 -0.71 -5.86 7.35
CA ILE A 40 -1.66 -5.97 8.47
C ILE A 40 -2.69 -7.07 8.21
N GLN A 41 -2.98 -7.89 9.22
CA GLN A 41 -4.07 -8.86 9.14
C GLN A 41 -5.41 -8.14 9.33
N VAL A 42 -6.28 -8.20 8.34
CA VAL A 42 -7.59 -7.51 8.34
C VAL A 42 -8.77 -8.45 8.49
N ASP A 43 -8.54 -9.76 8.34
CA ASP A 43 -9.58 -10.77 8.50
C ASP A 43 -8.98 -12.05 9.11
N ASN A 44 -9.78 -12.76 9.90
CA ASN A 44 -9.42 -14.02 10.53
C ASN A 44 -10.02 -15.23 9.80
N SER A 45 -11.06 -15.05 8.98
CA SER A 45 -11.74 -16.17 8.29
C SER A 45 -12.49 -15.72 7.02
N PRO A 46 -11.91 -15.90 5.82
CA PRO A 46 -10.57 -16.43 5.59
C PRO A 46 -9.52 -15.43 6.08
N VAL A 47 -8.34 -15.93 6.48
CA VAL A 47 -7.22 -15.07 6.85
C VAL A 47 -6.87 -14.19 5.65
N ARG A 48 -6.87 -12.86 5.85
CA ARG A 48 -6.49 -11.88 4.83
C ARG A 48 -5.54 -10.85 5.39
N TYR A 49 -4.58 -10.47 4.56
CA TYR A 49 -3.60 -9.43 4.84
C TYR A 49 -3.78 -8.29 3.85
N ALA A 50 -3.67 -7.06 4.34
CA ALA A 50 -3.75 -5.85 3.54
C ALA A 50 -2.40 -5.12 3.49
N ILE A 51 -2.20 -4.41 2.40
CA ILE A 51 -1.11 -3.44 2.22
C ILE A 51 -1.63 -2.08 2.66
N PHE A 52 -0.78 -1.26 3.25
CA PHE A 52 -1.14 0.10 3.62
C PHE A 52 -1.27 0.99 2.39
N SER A 53 -2.40 1.67 2.27
CA SER A 53 -2.65 2.71 1.28
C SER A 53 -2.23 4.09 1.80
N GLY A 54 -2.25 5.10 0.95
CA GLY A 54 -2.00 6.50 1.28
C GLY A 54 -0.64 7.05 0.83
N ASP A 55 0.22 6.25 0.18
CA ASP A 55 1.45 6.72 -0.48
C ASP A 55 1.09 7.10 -1.93
N VAL A 56 0.51 8.29 -2.09
CA VAL A 56 -0.04 8.81 -3.35
C VAL A 56 1.08 9.26 -4.27
N ASN A 57 2.08 9.93 -3.70
CA ASN A 57 3.20 10.48 -4.45
C ASN A 57 4.23 9.39 -4.85
N GLN A 58 4.14 8.20 -4.24
CA GLN A 58 5.00 7.02 -4.43
C GLN A 58 6.45 7.19 -3.96
N ASP A 59 6.70 7.97 -2.92
CA ASP A 59 8.03 8.16 -2.33
C ASP A 59 8.37 7.14 -1.23
N GLY A 60 7.42 6.27 -0.88
CA GLY A 60 7.60 5.21 0.10
C GLY A 60 7.32 5.66 1.54
N ILE A 61 6.75 6.84 1.76
CA ILE A 61 6.34 7.35 3.07
C ILE A 61 4.89 7.81 2.95
N VAL A 62 4.07 7.54 3.97
CA VAL A 62 2.74 8.14 4.04
C VAL A 62 2.81 9.39 4.92
N ASP A 63 2.72 10.57 4.32
CA ASP A 63 2.80 11.85 5.03
C ASP A 63 1.88 12.95 4.49
N ALA A 64 2.03 14.16 5.04
CA ALA A 64 1.18 15.30 4.69
C ALA A 64 1.30 15.72 3.21
N SER A 65 2.37 15.35 2.52
CA SER A 65 2.53 15.61 1.08
C SER A 65 1.59 14.75 0.24
N ASP A 66 1.23 13.55 0.71
CA ASP A 66 0.22 12.71 0.05
C ASP A 66 -1.18 13.32 0.16
N SER A 67 -1.52 13.92 1.31
CA SER A 67 -2.80 14.62 1.48
C SER A 67 -2.93 15.83 0.55
N VAL A 68 -1.82 16.53 0.27
CA VAL A 68 -1.82 17.65 -0.69
C VAL A 68 -2.09 17.17 -2.12
N GLU A 69 -1.51 16.04 -2.52
CA GLU A 69 -1.79 15.44 -3.83
C GLU A 69 -3.23 14.92 -3.92
N ALA A 70 -3.75 14.36 -2.83
CA ALA A 70 -5.15 13.94 -2.70
C ALA A 70 -6.12 15.11 -2.88
N ASP A 71 -5.90 16.23 -2.19
CA ASP A 71 -6.73 17.42 -2.30
C ASP A 71 -6.72 18.00 -3.73
N ASN A 72 -5.53 18.04 -4.36
CA ASN A 72 -5.41 18.50 -5.76
C ASN A 72 -6.19 17.59 -6.72
N ASP A 73 -6.09 16.27 -6.56
CA ASP A 73 -6.81 15.29 -7.36
C ASP A 73 -8.34 15.37 -7.19
N ALA A 74 -8.82 15.64 -5.96
CA ALA A 74 -10.23 15.82 -5.65
C ALA A 74 -10.83 17.06 -6.35
N GLU A 75 -10.07 18.16 -6.45
CA GLU A 75 -10.49 19.37 -7.18
C GLU A 75 -10.62 19.13 -8.70
N LEU A 76 -9.90 18.14 -9.24
CA LEU A 76 -9.89 17.79 -10.66
C LEU A 76 -11.06 16.85 -11.06
N LEU A 77 -11.82 16.30 -10.10
CA LEU A 77 -12.92 15.34 -10.33
C LEU A 77 -12.53 14.23 -11.31
N SER A 78 -11.29 13.73 -11.20
CA SER A 78 -10.77 12.77 -12.17
C SER A 78 -11.02 11.33 -11.72
N ASP A 79 -11.74 10.58 -12.55
CA ASP A 79 -12.08 9.16 -12.38
C ASP A 79 -10.83 8.22 -12.47
N ILE A 80 -9.64 8.81 -12.60
CA ILE A 80 -8.32 8.15 -12.68
C ILE A 80 -7.32 8.89 -11.78
N ALA A 81 -7.80 9.58 -10.74
CA ALA A 81 -6.95 10.20 -9.74
C ALA A 81 -5.98 9.16 -9.16
N ARG A 82 -4.75 9.57 -8.89
CA ARG A 82 -3.74 8.66 -8.31
C ARG A 82 -4.16 8.23 -6.91
N THR A 83 -4.99 9.04 -6.28
CA THR A 83 -5.49 8.91 -4.91
C THR A 83 -6.68 7.95 -4.77
N ASP A 84 -7.47 7.72 -5.81
CA ASP A 84 -8.69 6.87 -5.74
C ASP A 84 -8.36 5.44 -5.28
N ASP A 85 -8.96 5.03 -4.16
CA ASP A 85 -8.90 3.69 -3.58
C ASP A 85 -9.68 2.63 -4.38
N GLY A 86 -10.36 3.06 -5.45
CA GLY A 86 -11.10 2.25 -6.40
C GLY A 86 -12.60 2.24 -6.13
N ILE A 87 -13.12 3.14 -5.29
CA ILE A 87 -14.54 3.25 -4.90
C ILE A 87 -15.16 4.60 -5.31
N ASP A 88 -14.72 5.15 -6.45
CA ASP A 88 -15.39 6.24 -7.18
C ASP A 88 -15.15 7.64 -6.54
N PHE A 89 -14.20 8.37 -7.15
CA PHE A 89 -13.71 9.71 -6.82
C PHE A 89 -12.94 9.84 -5.51
N VAL A 90 -11.99 10.77 -5.50
CA VAL A 90 -11.24 11.15 -4.29
C VAL A 90 -12.15 11.93 -3.36
N ASP A 91 -12.33 11.44 -2.14
CA ASP A 91 -13.14 12.10 -1.13
C ASP A 91 -12.46 12.13 0.26
N ALA A 92 -13.21 12.58 1.28
CA ALA A 92 -12.69 12.70 2.64
C ALA A 92 -12.30 11.35 3.26
N ALA A 93 -12.81 10.22 2.75
CA ALA A 93 -12.42 8.89 3.19
C ALA A 93 -10.99 8.56 2.76
N ASP A 94 -10.57 8.93 1.53
CA ASP A 94 -9.19 8.72 1.07
C ASP A 94 -8.19 9.50 1.92
N VAL A 95 -8.48 10.78 2.19
CA VAL A 95 -7.64 11.62 3.07
C VAL A 95 -7.57 11.05 4.48
N SER A 96 -8.67 10.48 4.99
CA SER A 96 -8.66 9.84 6.31
C SER A 96 -7.75 8.61 6.38
N ILE A 97 -7.56 7.90 5.27
CA ILE A 97 -6.62 6.77 5.19
C ILE A 97 -5.19 7.29 5.27
N ILE A 98 -4.87 8.36 4.53
CA ILE A 98 -3.56 9.02 4.56
C ILE A 98 -3.25 9.50 5.98
N ASP A 99 -4.16 10.25 6.60
CA ASP A 99 -3.96 10.81 7.94
C ASP A 99 -3.72 9.72 9.00
N ASN A 100 -4.51 8.65 8.97
CA ASN A 100 -4.36 7.53 9.92
C ASN A 100 -3.02 6.80 9.73
N ASN A 101 -2.60 6.59 8.49
CA ASN A 101 -1.34 5.89 8.21
C ASN A 101 -0.11 6.79 8.44
N SER A 102 -0.24 8.10 8.20
CA SER A 102 0.77 9.09 8.57
C SER A 102 0.95 9.18 10.08
N PHE A 103 -0.15 9.22 10.85
CA PHE A 103 -0.10 9.16 12.31
C PHE A 103 0.62 7.91 12.83
N ASN A 104 0.42 6.77 12.17
CA ASN A 104 1.10 5.51 12.49
C ASN A 104 2.52 5.40 11.90
N SER A 105 3.03 6.45 11.25
CA SER A 105 4.35 6.47 10.60
C SER A 105 4.55 5.30 9.62
N VAL A 106 3.52 5.01 8.83
CA VAL A 106 3.58 3.99 7.79
C VAL A 106 4.58 4.41 6.71
N SER A 107 5.53 3.51 6.41
CA SER A 107 6.49 3.69 5.34
C SER A 107 6.85 2.35 4.71
N GLU A 108 7.45 2.39 3.53
CA GLU A 108 8.07 1.26 2.88
C GLU A 108 9.23 0.73 3.77
N ILE A 109 9.35 -0.60 3.85
CA ILE A 109 10.47 -1.26 4.52
C ILE A 109 11.11 -2.19 3.48
N THR A 110 12.33 -1.85 3.07
CA THR A 110 13.06 -2.54 2.00
C THR A 110 14.35 -3.19 2.54
N PRO A 111 14.83 -4.29 1.90
CA PRO A 111 16.13 -4.89 2.20
C PRO A 111 17.34 -3.98 1.96
#